data_AF-A0A0F9JRM7-F1
#
_entry.id   AF-A0A0F9JRM7-F1
#
_cell.length_a   1.000
_cell.length_b   1.000
_cell.length_c   1.000
_cell.angle_alpha   90.00
_cell.angle_beta   90.00
_cell.angle_gamma   90.00
#
_symmetry.space_group_name_H-M   'P 1'
#
loop_
_entity.id
_entity.type
_entity.pdbx_description
1 polymer ?
#
loop_
_entity_poly.entity_id
_entity_poly.type
_entity_poly.pdbx_seq_one_letter_code
_entity_poly.pdbx_strand_id
1 'polypeptide(L)' 'MTFNAKAEALRLKNEKKLISKKRFKPSKLDIHKHKLLALHKEATSIACLQRWLLRKGVKTHWSTVKRWIDKNA' A
#
# COMPACT_ATOMS: atom_id res chain seq x y z
N MET A 1 26.40 -2.88 41.21
CA MET A 1 25.71 -2.59 39.94
C MET A 1 24.26 -3.06 40.07
N THR A 2 23.29 -2.15 40.20
CA THR A 2 21.88 -2.49 40.42
C THR A 2 21.18 -2.77 39.09
N PHE A 3 20.77 -4.01 38.88
CA PHE A 3 19.97 -4.41 37.72
C PHE A 3 18.56 -3.83 37.84
N ASN A 4 18.19 -2.94 36.91
CA ASN A 4 16.86 -2.34 36.87
C ASN A 4 15.94 -3.14 35.92
N ALA A 5 15.21 -4.11 36.49
CA ALA A 5 14.30 -4.97 35.75
C ALA A 5 13.23 -4.23 34.94
N LYS A 6 12.79 -3.04 35.39
CA LYS A 6 11.77 -2.25 34.67
C LYS A 6 12.33 -1.64 33.38
N ALA A 7 13.58 -1.18 33.40
CA ALA A 7 14.23 -0.61 32.23
C ALA A 7 14.45 -1.68 31.15
N GLU A 8 14.91 -2.87 31.55
CA GLU A 8 15.11 -4.00 30.63
C GLU A 8 13.79 -4.52 30.06
N ALA A 9 12.73 -4.61 30.87
CA ALA A 9 11.39 -4.98 30.38
C ALA A 9 10.83 -3.98 29.34
N LEU A 10 11.12 -2.68 29.48
CA LEU A 10 10.71 -1.67 28.52
C LEU A 10 11.48 -1.81 27.19
N ARG A 11 12.78 -2.08 27.26
CA ARG A 11 13.61 -2.35 26.07
C ARG A 11 13.09 -3.55 25.29
N LEU A 12 12.84 -4.67 25.97
CA LEU A 12 12.29 -5.90 25.36
C LEU A 12 10.92 -5.66 24.69
N LYS A 13 10.04 -4.87 25.30
CA LYS A 13 8.75 -4.51 24.71
C LYS A 13 8.91 -3.68 23.43
N ASN A 14 9.83 -2.73 23.43
CA ASN A 14 10.12 -1.89 22.27
C ASN A 14 10.72 -2.71 21.13
N GLU A 15 11.66 -3.61 21.43
CA GLU A 15 12.24 -4.54 20.46
C GLU A 15 11.17 -5.45 19.84
N LYS A 16 10.29 -6.03 20.66
CA LYS A 16 9.17 -6.86 20.18
C LYS A 16 8.24 -6.07 19.25
N LYS A 17 7.97 -4.80 19.55
CA LYS A 17 7.14 -3.93 18.70
C LYS A 17 7.81 -3.65 17.36
N LEU A 18 9.13 -3.45 17.32
CA LEU A 18 9.90 -3.23 16.09
C LEU A 18 9.95 -4.49 15.22
N ILE A 19 10.15 -5.66 15.83
CA ILE A 19 10.13 -6.96 15.15
C ILE A 19 8.73 -7.25 14.56
N SER A 20 7.67 -6.96 15.31
CA SER A 20 6.29 -7.17 14.89
C SER A 20 5.78 -6.16 13.85
N LYS A 21 6.53 -5.10 13.51
CA LYS A 21 6.12 -4.17 12.45
C LYS A 21 6.16 -4.88 11.10
N LYS A 22 5.00 -5.37 10.67
CA LYS A 22 4.79 -5.91 9.33
C LYS A 22 5.12 -4.82 8.31
N ARG A 23 6.13 -5.05 7.46
CA ARG A 23 6.50 -4.09 6.41
C ARG A 23 5.34 -4.00 5.42
N PHE A 24 4.66 -2.86 5.39
CA PHE A 24 3.63 -2.60 4.40
C PHE A 24 4.33 -2.33 3.06
N LYS A 25 4.18 -3.24 2.10
CA LYS A 25 4.68 -3.01 0.75
C LYS A 25 3.62 -2.21 -0.01
N PRO A 26 3.95 -1.04 -0.59
CA PRO A 26 3.02 -0.32 -1.44
C PRO A 26 2.61 -1.21 -2.63
N SER A 27 1.39 -1.05 -3.08
CA SER A 27 0.89 -1.72 -4.27
C SER A 27 1.68 -1.23 -5.50
N LYS A 28 1.88 -2.10 -6.50
CA LYS A 28 2.45 -1.68 -7.79
C LYS A 28 1.60 -0.58 -8.47
N LEU A 29 0.30 -0.52 -8.14
CA LEU A 29 -0.61 0.53 -8.60
C LEU A 29 -0.32 1.89 -7.97
N ASP A 30 0.29 1.93 -6.77
CA ASP A 30 0.57 3.18 -6.05
C ASP A 30 1.61 4.03 -6.79
N ILE A 31 2.49 3.40 -7.59
CA ILE A 31 3.44 4.09 -8.49
C ILE A 31 2.70 4.95 -9.52
N HIS A 32 1.49 4.53 -9.92
CA HIS A 32 0.67 5.24 -10.90
C HIS A 32 -0.49 6.00 -10.25
N LYS A 33 -0.48 6.18 -8.92
CA LYS A 33 -1.62 6.73 -8.17
C LYS A 33 -2.13 8.05 -8.74
N HIS A 34 -1.24 9.03 -8.89
CA HIS A 34 -1.61 10.36 -9.40
C HIS A 34 -2.24 10.29 -10.79
N LYS A 35 -1.69 9.45 -11.68
CA LYS A 35 -2.18 9.29 -13.06
C LYS A 35 -3.54 8.58 -13.08
N LEU A 36 -3.70 7.52 -12.31
CA LEU A 36 -4.96 6.78 -12.20
C LEU A 36 -6.09 7.65 -11.66
N LEU A 37 -5.83 8.46 -10.63
CA LEU A 37 -6.83 9.37 -10.08
C LEU A 37 -7.19 10.49 -11.06
N ALA A 38 -6.23 11.04 -11.79
CA ALA A 38 -6.50 12.01 -12.84
C ALA A 38 -7.38 11.40 -13.95
N LEU A 39 -7.01 10.22 -14.47
CA LEU A 39 -7.81 9.50 -15.47
C LEU A 39 -9.23 9.17 -14.97
N HIS A 40 -9.38 8.80 -13.70
CA HIS A 40 -10.68 8.52 -13.10
C HIS A 40 -11.56 9.77 -13.01
N LYS A 41 -10.98 10.94 -12.69
CA LYS A 41 -11.70 12.22 -12.65
C LYS A 41 -12.24 12.63 -14.02
N GLU A 42 -11.52 12.30 -15.10
CA GLU A 42 -11.97 12.48 -16.49
C GLU A 42 -13.05 11.46 -16.92
N ALA A 43 -13.82 10.89 -15.97
CA ALA A 43 -14.88 9.91 -16.17
C ALA A 43 -14.46 8.63 -16.93
N THR A 44 -13.20 8.21 -16.81
CA THR A 44 -12.72 7.00 -17.49
C THR A 44 -13.23 5.73 -16.78
N SER A 45 -13.93 4.87 -17.51
CA SER A 45 -14.37 3.55 -17.02
C SER A 45 -13.19 2.71 -16.50
N ILE A 46 -13.44 1.90 -15.47
CA ILE A 46 -12.43 1.03 -14.83
C ILE A 46 -11.78 0.07 -15.85
N ALA A 47 -12.52 -0.38 -16.87
CA ALA A 47 -11.98 -1.23 -17.93
C ALA A 47 -10.97 -0.49 -18.84
N CYS A 48 -11.12 0.83 -18.99
CA CYS A 48 -10.16 1.67 -19.70
C CYS A 48 -8.90 1.90 -18.87
N LEU A 49 -9.03 2.10 -17.56
CA LEU A 49 -7.89 2.15 -16.63
C LEU A 49 -7.08 0.84 -16.66
N GLN A 50 -7.75 -0.30 -16.69
CA GLN A 50 -7.10 -1.61 -16.84
C GLN A 50 -6.32 -1.72 -18.16
N ARG A 51 -6.93 -1.33 -19.29
CA ARG A 51 -6.25 -1.30 -20.59
C ARG A 51 -5.04 -0.36 -20.59
N TRP A 52 -5.14 0.79 -19.93
CA TRP A 52 -4.04 1.73 -19.78
C TRP A 52 -2.89 1.14 -18.96
N LEU A 53 -3.18 0.45 -17.85
CA LEU A 53 -2.19 -0.25 -17.03
C LEU A 53 -1.49 -1.38 -17.80
N LEU A 54 -2.24 -2.13 -18.61
CA LEU A 54 -1.68 -3.18 -19.47
C LEU A 54 -0.65 -2.61 -20.46
N ARG A 55 -0.92 -1.45 -21.07
CA ARG A 55 0.03 -0.74 -21.96
C ARG A 55 1.30 -0.29 -21.24
N LYS A 56 1.25 -0.10 -19.92
CA LYS A 56 2.41 0.23 -19.08
C LYS A 56 3.13 -1.01 -18.53
N GLY A 57 2.72 -2.21 -18.94
CA GLY A 57 3.32 -3.47 -18.48
C GLY A 57 2.80 -3.96 -17.13
N VAL A 58 1.78 -3.29 -16.57
CA VAL A 58 1.17 -3.67 -15.29
C VAL A 58 -0.03 -4.57 -15.57
N LYS A 59 0.16 -5.88 -15.46
CA LYS A 59 -0.92 -6.87 -15.57
C LYS A 59 -1.74 -6.88 -14.27
N THR A 60 -2.95 -6.33 -14.33
CA THR A 60 -3.91 -6.32 -13.20
C THR A 60 -5.28 -6.75 -13.66
N HIS A 61 -5.99 -7.46 -12.79
CA HIS A 61 -7.39 -7.82 -13.03
C HIS A 61 -8.30 -6.60 -12.84
N TRP A 62 -9.42 -6.55 -13.55
CA TRP A 62 -10.41 -5.48 -13.47
C TRP A 62 -10.85 -5.22 -12.01
N SER A 63 -11.15 -6.29 -11.27
CA SER A 63 -11.60 -6.18 -9.87
C SER A 63 -10.52 -5.60 -8.95
N THR A 64 -9.23 -5.77 -9.26
CA THR A 64 -8.13 -5.17 -8.51
C THR A 64 -8.08 -3.66 -8.74
N VAL A 65 -8.28 -3.23 -9.98
CA VAL A 65 -8.33 -1.79 -10.33
C VAL A 65 -9.54 -1.14 -9.66
N LYS A 66 -10.72 -1.77 -9.74
CA LYS A 66 -11.93 -1.31 -9.05
C LYS A 66 -11.69 -1.14 -7.55
N ARG A 67 -11.26 -2.21 -6.87
CA ARG A 67 -11.04 -2.19 -5.42
C ARG A 67 -9.97 -1.17 -5.00
N TRP A 68 -8.98 -0.92 -5.85
CA TRP A 68 -7.95 0.07 -5.59
C TRP A 68 -8.48 1.50 -5.76
N ILE A 69 -9.31 1.74 -6.79
CA ILE A 69 -9.98 3.04 -6.99
C ILE A 69 -10.94 3.32 -5.83
N ASP A 70 -11.82 2.37 -5.47
CA ASP A 70 -12.77 2.51 -4.36
C ASP A 70 -12.09 2.84 -3.01
N LYS A 71 -10.80 2.49 -2.86
CA LYS A 71 -9.99 2.78 -1.67
C LYS A 71 -9.25 4.12 -1.72
N ASN A 72 -8.98 4.65 -2.91
CA ASN A 72 -8.06 5.78 -3.12
C ASN A 72 -8.69 7.02 -3.76
N ALA A 73 -9.86 6.88 -4.40
CA ALA A 73 -10.68 7.99 -4.89
C ALA A 73 -11.53 8.57 -3.75
#